data_AF-A0A8T2R8M2-F1
#
_entry.id   AF-A0A8T2R8M2-F1
#
_cell.length_a   1.000
_cell.length_b   1.000
_cell.length_c   1.000
_cell.angle_alpha   90.00
_cell.angle_beta   90.00
_cell.angle_gamma   90.00
#
_symmetry.space_group_name_H-M   'P 1'
#
loop_
_entity.id
_entity.type
_entity.pdbx_description
1 polymer ?
#
loop_
_entity_poly.entity_id
_entity_poly.type
_entity_poly.pdbx_seq_one_letter_code
_entity_poly.pdbx_strand_id
1 'polypeptide(L)'
;MQLVTFLEQFQIPLSIDASHPWRDKLFAKHTRWWNGAARTYYLSLVERSGIASQCNLRWKMCKTSTWWHARFSAIWNSSLTFKMKVFMWRISVGHFTLGAFLSKHGIQGVRCPHCASHVETMRHAFWSCPLIQRWWNSIFLFPIWDSRPSKFGCTFLLFNSDNKAADWVRKRCVFFLLWHIWLSRNKVVFGNKSVVPCFSWTLCRTRLRLDLDVMAAEQRSLIASFLDRL
;
A
#
# COMPACT_ATOMS: atom_id res chain seq x y z
N MET A 1 -17.89 -20.38 6.38
CA MET A 1 -17.26 -20.91 7.60
C MET A 1 -15.78 -21.27 7.37
N GLN A 2 -15.44 -22.10 6.39
CA GLN A 2 -14.03 -22.48 6.08
C GLN A 2 -13.08 -21.32 5.70
N LEU A 3 -13.61 -20.26 5.06
CA LEU A 3 -12.86 -19.05 4.69
C LEU A 3 -12.36 -18.25 5.91
N VAL A 4 -13.12 -18.27 7.02
CA VAL A 4 -12.81 -17.49 8.21
C VAL A 4 -11.69 -18.18 8.99
N THR A 5 -11.82 -19.49 9.23
CA THR A 5 -10.80 -20.32 9.90
C THR A 5 -9.49 -20.42 9.13
N PHE A 6 -9.51 -20.39 7.80
CA PHE A 6 -8.29 -20.39 6.98
C PHE A 6 -7.51 -19.06 7.06
N LEU A 7 -8.20 -17.93 7.24
CA LEU A 7 -7.58 -16.61 7.42
C LEU A 7 -6.96 -16.44 8.83
N GLU A 8 -7.42 -17.18 9.82
CA GLU A 8 -6.89 -17.18 11.19
C GLU A 8 -5.46 -17.76 11.29
N GLN A 9 -5.10 -18.70 10.42
CA GLN A 9 -3.78 -19.37 10.45
C GLN A 9 -2.60 -18.48 10.03
N PHE A 10 -2.83 -17.32 9.42
CA PHE A 10 -1.76 -16.44 8.91
C PHE A 10 -1.50 -15.19 9.77
N GLN A 11 -1.92 -15.17 11.04
CA GLN A 11 -1.78 -13.99 11.91
C GLN A 11 -0.43 -13.89 12.66
N ILE A 12 0.33 -12.83 12.38
CA ILE A 12 1.15 -12.09 13.37
C ILE A 12 1.13 -10.58 13.01
N PRO A 13 0.75 -9.64 13.92
CA PRO A 13 -0.43 -9.59 14.76
C PRO A 13 -1.41 -8.50 14.26
N LEU A 14 -2.65 -8.92 13.98
CA LEU A 14 -3.86 -8.15 14.20
C LEU A 14 -4.82 -9.13 14.89
N SER A 15 -4.61 -9.38 16.19
CA SER A 15 -5.34 -10.44 16.91
C SER A 15 -6.82 -10.09 17.11
N ILE A 16 -7.62 -11.15 16.96
CA ILE A 16 -9.08 -11.25 16.91
C ILE A 16 -9.69 -11.02 18.29
N ASP A 17 -10.57 -10.03 18.41
CA ASP A 17 -11.59 -9.98 19.46
C ASP A 17 -12.78 -10.82 18.99
N ALA A 18 -13.13 -11.86 19.73
CA ALA A 18 -14.21 -12.78 19.41
C ALA A 18 -15.59 -12.10 19.29
N SER A 19 -15.74 -10.88 19.83
CA SER A 19 -17.01 -10.13 19.79
C SER A 19 -17.13 -9.17 18.61
N HIS A 20 -16.01 -8.67 18.05
CA HIS A 20 -16.01 -7.63 17.00
C HIS A 20 -14.81 -7.76 16.05
N PRO A 21 -14.81 -8.75 15.14
CA PRO A 21 -13.63 -9.21 14.39
C PRO A 21 -13.03 -8.24 13.35
N TRP A 22 -13.55 -7.00 13.24
CA TRP A 22 -13.16 -6.04 12.18
C TRP A 22 -12.73 -4.67 12.69
N ARG A 23 -12.61 -4.46 14.02
CA ARG A 23 -12.10 -3.19 14.55
C ARG A 23 -10.56 -3.19 14.56
N ASP A 24 -9.98 -2.34 13.70
CA ASP A 24 -8.57 -1.98 13.71
C ASP A 24 -8.15 -1.47 15.11
N LYS A 25 -7.42 -2.27 15.89
CA LYS A 25 -6.61 -1.71 16.98
C LYS A 25 -5.44 -0.98 16.32
N LEU A 26 -5.52 0.36 16.26
CA LEU A 26 -4.37 1.21 15.96
C LEU A 26 -3.21 0.76 16.85
N PHE A 27 -2.05 0.44 16.25
CA PHE A 27 -0.79 0.29 17.00
C PHE A 27 -0.71 1.47 17.98
N ALA A 28 -0.67 1.16 19.28
CA ALA A 28 -0.86 2.14 20.33
C ALA A 28 0.02 3.39 20.09
N LYS A 29 -0.56 4.57 20.32
CA LYS A 29 -0.08 5.89 19.90
C LYS A 29 1.36 6.27 20.33
N HIS A 30 2.02 5.46 21.16
CA HIS A 30 3.36 5.73 21.64
C HIS A 30 4.13 4.43 21.76
N THR A 31 5.10 4.18 20.87
CA THR A 31 6.34 3.50 21.28
C THR A 31 7.45 3.65 20.21
N ARG A 32 8.41 4.53 20.51
CA ARG A 32 9.61 4.77 19.69
C ARG A 32 10.50 3.53 19.53
N TRP A 33 10.44 2.61 20.50
CA TRP A 33 11.26 1.40 20.61
C TRP A 33 10.91 0.29 19.58
N TRP A 34 9.66 0.20 19.14
CA TRP A 34 9.22 -0.90 18.27
C TRP A 34 9.56 -0.65 16.80
N ASN A 35 9.78 0.61 16.41
CA ASN A 35 10.16 0.96 15.05
C ASN A 35 11.51 0.33 14.65
N GLY A 36 12.47 0.30 15.57
CA GLY A 36 13.79 -0.30 15.36
C GLY A 36 13.70 -1.82 15.22
N ALA A 37 13.08 -2.48 16.20
CA ALA A 37 12.91 -3.95 16.19
C ALA A 37 12.07 -4.44 15.00
N ALA A 38 10.98 -3.75 14.66
CA ALA A 38 10.17 -4.07 13.49
C ALA A 38 10.97 -3.89 12.20
N ARG A 39 11.72 -2.78 12.04
CA ARG A 39 12.60 -2.58 10.88
C ARG A 39 13.60 -3.71 10.74
N THR A 40 14.29 -4.09 11.81
CA THR A 40 15.25 -5.20 11.81
C THR A 40 14.59 -6.53 11.43
N TYR A 41 13.42 -6.84 12.00
CA TYR A 41 12.65 -8.03 11.64
C TYR A 41 12.24 -8.04 10.16
N TYR A 42 11.72 -6.93 9.64
CA TYR A 42 11.30 -6.84 8.25
C TYR A 42 12.50 -6.87 7.27
N LEU A 43 13.66 -6.33 7.66
CA LEU A 43 14.89 -6.44 6.88
C LEU A 43 15.44 -7.88 6.91
N SER A 44 15.38 -8.58 8.03
CA SER A 44 15.80 -9.99 8.08
C SER A 44 14.88 -10.90 7.26
N LEU A 45 13.58 -10.59 7.15
CA LEU A 45 12.68 -11.26 6.19
C LEU A 45 13.10 -11.03 4.73
N VAL A 46 13.69 -9.87 4.43
CA VAL A 46 14.19 -9.52 3.10
C VAL A 46 15.48 -10.28 2.75
N GLU A 47 16.25 -10.64 3.77
CA GLU A 47 17.47 -11.46 3.65
C GLU A 47 17.17 -12.96 3.51
N ARG A 48 15.94 -13.41 3.83
CA ARG A 48 15.52 -14.79 3.56
C ARG A 48 15.55 -15.06 2.05
N SER A 49 16.13 -16.20 1.69
CA SER A 49 16.24 -16.64 0.29
C SER A 49 14.87 -16.65 -0.40
N GLY A 50 14.82 -16.08 -1.61
CA GLY A 50 13.65 -16.18 -2.49
C GLY A 50 12.60 -15.08 -2.39
N ILE A 51 12.68 -14.11 -1.45
CA ILE A 51 11.69 -13.01 -1.40
C ILE A 51 11.67 -12.20 -2.70
N ALA A 52 12.85 -11.90 -3.27
CA ALA A 52 12.98 -11.17 -4.53
C ALA A 52 12.33 -11.94 -5.68
N SER A 53 12.54 -13.26 -5.74
CA SER A 53 11.92 -14.15 -6.73
C SER A 53 10.40 -14.20 -6.59
N GLN A 54 9.89 -14.27 -5.36
CA GLN A 54 8.45 -14.21 -5.10
C GLN A 54 7.85 -12.86 -5.50
N CYS A 55 8.53 -11.76 -5.20
CA CYS A 55 8.09 -10.42 -5.59
C CYS A 55 8.09 -10.28 -7.12
N ASN A 56 9.14 -10.75 -7.80
CA ASN A 56 9.19 -10.83 -9.25
C ASN A 56 8.01 -11.61 -9.82
N LEU A 57 7.66 -12.77 -9.26
CA LEU A 57 6.51 -13.55 -9.70
C LEU A 57 5.18 -12.80 -9.47
N ARG A 58 4.96 -12.27 -8.25
CA ARG A 58 3.71 -11.60 -7.85
C ARG A 58 3.44 -10.34 -8.66
N TRP A 59 4.50 -9.60 -8.98
CA TRP A 59 4.41 -8.41 -9.80
C TRP A 59 4.60 -8.71 -11.30
N LYS A 60 5.04 -9.91 -11.72
CA LYS A 60 5.48 -10.20 -13.09
C LYS A 60 6.59 -9.23 -13.54
N MET A 61 7.68 -9.22 -12.79
CA MET A 61 8.89 -8.43 -13.02
C MET A 61 10.12 -9.33 -13.13
N CYS A 62 11.20 -8.79 -13.69
CA CYS A 62 12.53 -9.37 -13.63
C CYS A 62 13.48 -8.34 -13.02
N LYS A 63 13.68 -8.40 -11.69
CA LYS A 63 14.59 -7.52 -10.94
C LYS A 63 15.52 -8.33 -10.06
N THR A 64 16.72 -7.81 -9.84
CA THR A 64 17.73 -8.44 -8.97
C THR A 64 17.31 -8.37 -7.50
N SER A 65 17.91 -9.23 -6.67
CA SER A 65 17.73 -9.16 -5.21
C SER A 65 18.15 -7.79 -4.65
N THR A 66 19.29 -7.27 -5.12
CA THR A 66 19.81 -5.95 -4.74
C THR A 66 18.84 -4.82 -5.06
N TRP A 67 18.12 -4.91 -6.17
CA TRP A 67 17.10 -3.92 -6.53
C TRP A 67 15.92 -3.96 -5.55
N TRP A 68 15.44 -5.14 -5.19
CA TRP A 68 14.37 -5.31 -4.21
C TRP A 68 14.79 -4.82 -2.82
N HIS A 69 15.99 -5.19 -2.38
CA HIS A 69 16.59 -4.71 -1.13
C HIS A 69 16.65 -3.19 -1.07
N ALA A 70 17.11 -2.54 -2.14
CA ALA A 70 17.15 -1.08 -2.23
C ALA A 70 15.75 -0.46 -2.11
N ARG A 71 14.72 -1.06 -2.72
CA ARG A 71 13.33 -0.58 -2.59
C ARG A 71 12.78 -0.76 -1.17
N PHE A 72 13.00 -1.91 -0.55
CA PHE A 72 12.57 -2.13 0.83
C PHE A 72 13.28 -1.17 1.80
N SER A 73 14.58 -0.96 1.61
CA SER A 73 15.36 0.02 2.37
C SER A 73 14.80 1.44 2.18
N ALA A 74 14.46 1.84 0.95
CA ALA A 74 13.81 3.12 0.69
C ALA A 74 12.47 3.27 1.43
N ILE A 75 11.68 2.20 1.57
CA ILE A 75 10.43 2.21 2.37
C ILE A 75 10.73 2.55 3.82
N TRP A 76 11.65 1.82 4.42
CA TRP A 76 11.99 2.00 5.83
C TRP A 76 12.67 3.34 6.13
N ASN A 77 13.44 3.87 5.18
CA ASN A 77 14.15 5.14 5.32
C ASN A 77 13.33 6.37 4.87
N SER A 78 12.10 6.18 4.38
CA SER A 78 11.24 7.27 3.95
C SER A 78 10.68 8.13 5.10
N SER A 79 10.13 9.29 4.76
CA SER A 79 9.40 10.19 5.66
C SER A 79 7.98 9.71 6.02
N LEU A 80 7.59 8.49 5.59
CA LEU A 80 6.30 7.90 5.89
C LEU A 80 6.18 7.53 7.37
N THR A 81 4.95 7.54 7.91
CA THR A 81 4.69 7.04 9.25
C THR A 81 4.91 5.52 9.33
N PHE A 82 5.11 4.96 10.52
CA PHE A 82 5.33 3.52 10.68
C PHE A 82 4.21 2.67 10.06
N LYS A 83 2.95 3.04 10.29
CA LYS A 83 1.78 2.38 9.68
C LYS A 83 1.86 2.36 8.16
N MET A 84 2.24 3.50 7.56
CA MET A 84 2.40 3.62 6.12
C MET A 84 3.54 2.74 5.61
N LYS A 85 4.70 2.71 6.29
CA LYS A 85 5.85 1.87 5.93
C LYS A 85 5.50 0.40 5.92
N VAL A 86 4.86 -0.10 6.99
CA VAL A 86 4.42 -1.50 7.08
C VAL A 86 3.46 -1.84 5.95
N PHE A 87 2.48 -0.98 5.67
CA PHE A 87 1.53 -1.21 4.59
C PHE A 87 2.22 -1.27 3.21
N MET A 88 3.10 -0.31 2.92
CA MET A 88 3.86 -0.26 1.66
C MET A 88 4.77 -1.48 1.49
N TRP A 89 5.42 -1.93 2.57
CA TRP A 89 6.22 -3.15 2.56
C TRP A 89 5.35 -4.38 2.25
N ARG A 90 4.20 -4.52 2.92
CA ARG A 90 3.27 -5.64 2.69
C ARG A 90 2.75 -5.68 1.26
N ILE A 91 2.48 -4.53 0.65
CA ILE A 91 2.11 -4.45 -0.77
C ILE A 91 3.27 -4.97 -1.60
N SER A 92 4.45 -4.42 -1.40
CA SER A 92 5.66 -4.80 -2.16
C SER A 92 5.92 -6.30 -2.15
N VAL A 93 5.86 -6.92 -0.96
CA VAL A 93 6.08 -8.36 -0.86
C VAL A 93 4.87 -9.14 -1.37
N GLY A 94 3.65 -8.62 -1.21
CA GLY A 94 2.40 -9.27 -1.61
C GLY A 94 1.78 -10.13 -0.54
N HIS A 95 1.89 -9.69 0.72
CA HIS A 95 1.31 -10.35 1.90
C HIS A 95 -0.14 -9.90 2.13
N PHE A 96 -0.98 -10.11 1.13
CA PHE A 96 -2.43 -9.90 1.21
C PHE A 96 -3.17 -11.14 0.75
N THR A 97 -4.26 -11.45 1.43
CA THR A 97 -5.17 -12.57 1.12
C THR A 97 -6.09 -12.16 -0.04
N LEU A 98 -5.55 -12.27 -1.26
CA LEU A 98 -6.27 -11.98 -2.50
C LEU A 98 -6.88 -13.25 -3.10
N GLY A 99 -7.76 -13.10 -4.08
CA GLY A 99 -8.44 -14.20 -4.76
C GLY A 99 -7.52 -15.30 -5.29
N ALA A 100 -6.33 -14.98 -5.80
CA ALA A 100 -5.35 -15.97 -6.24
C ALA A 100 -4.81 -16.84 -5.08
N PHE A 101 -4.74 -16.29 -3.87
CA PHE A 101 -4.38 -17.05 -2.66
C PHE A 101 -5.54 -17.95 -2.21
N LEU A 102 -6.77 -17.45 -2.29
CA LEU A 102 -7.98 -18.23 -1.99
C LEU A 102 -8.19 -19.38 -2.98
N SER A 103 -7.89 -19.16 -4.26
CA SER A 103 -7.95 -20.18 -5.30
C SER A 103 -6.98 -21.33 -5.09
N LYS A 104 -5.81 -21.08 -4.46
CA LYS A 104 -4.87 -22.13 -4.07
C LYS A 104 -5.39 -23.02 -2.94
N HIS A 105 -6.43 -22.57 -2.22
CA HIS A 105 -7.04 -23.27 -1.10
C HIS A 105 -8.47 -23.72 -1.42
N GLY A 106 -8.72 -24.06 -2.68
CA GLY A 106 -9.97 -24.68 -3.12
C GLY A 106 -11.13 -23.72 -3.41
N ILE A 107 -10.96 -22.41 -3.23
CA ILE A 107 -12.01 -21.42 -3.51
C ILE A 107 -11.86 -20.95 -4.96
N GLN A 108 -12.46 -21.67 -5.88
CA GLN A 108 -12.37 -21.38 -7.31
C GLN A 108 -13.01 -20.03 -7.67
N GLY A 109 -12.45 -19.35 -8.68
CA GLY A 109 -13.14 -18.27 -9.37
C GLY A 109 -13.22 -16.92 -8.64
N VAL A 110 -12.33 -16.61 -7.68
CA VAL A 110 -12.31 -15.29 -7.04
C VAL A 110 -11.83 -14.22 -8.05
N ARG A 111 -12.81 -13.72 -8.80
CA ARG A 111 -12.68 -12.59 -9.72
C ARG A 111 -12.36 -11.33 -8.92
N CYS A 112 -11.68 -10.40 -9.57
CA CYS A 112 -11.38 -9.10 -9.00
C CYS A 112 -12.68 -8.41 -8.55
N PRO A 113 -12.79 -7.98 -7.29
CA PRO A 113 -13.98 -7.27 -6.79
C PRO A 113 -14.30 -5.97 -7.54
N HIS A 114 -13.31 -5.38 -8.22
CA HIS A 114 -13.47 -4.12 -8.95
C HIS A 114 -13.87 -4.28 -10.40
N CYS A 115 -13.33 -5.28 -11.12
CA CYS A 115 -13.64 -5.46 -12.55
C CYS A 115 -14.49 -6.69 -12.86
N ALA A 116 -14.59 -7.66 -11.94
CA ALA A 116 -15.25 -8.95 -12.12
C ALA A 116 -14.80 -9.80 -13.33
N SER A 117 -13.82 -9.34 -14.12
CA SER A 117 -13.40 -10.00 -15.38
C SER A 117 -12.14 -10.85 -15.25
N HIS A 118 -11.24 -10.54 -14.30
CA HIS A 118 -9.94 -11.20 -14.18
C HIS A 118 -9.75 -11.80 -12.78
N VAL A 119 -8.86 -12.80 -12.67
CA VAL A 119 -8.43 -13.35 -11.38
C VAL A 119 -7.75 -12.27 -10.52
N GLU A 120 -8.15 -12.17 -9.26
CA GLU A 120 -7.58 -11.20 -8.33
C GLU A 120 -6.14 -11.59 -7.92
N THR A 121 -5.15 -10.98 -8.55
CA THR A 121 -3.72 -11.08 -8.18
C THR A 121 -3.22 -9.77 -7.56
N MET A 122 -2.05 -9.77 -6.90
CA MET A 122 -1.44 -8.53 -6.34
C MET A 122 -1.32 -7.44 -7.41
N ARG A 123 -0.73 -7.80 -8.56
CA ARG A 123 -0.62 -6.89 -9.70
C ARG A 123 -1.99 -6.41 -10.17
N HIS A 124 -2.98 -7.29 -10.27
CA HIS A 124 -4.29 -6.89 -10.77
C HIS A 124 -5.03 -5.99 -9.78
N ALA A 125 -5.09 -6.36 -8.51
CA ALA A 125 -5.82 -5.64 -7.47
C ALA A 125 -5.28 -4.22 -7.24
N PHE A 126 -3.97 -4.01 -7.32
CA PHE A 126 -3.34 -2.72 -7.01
C PHE A 126 -2.89 -1.91 -8.23
N TRP A 127 -2.84 -2.54 -9.41
CA TRP A 127 -2.33 -1.88 -10.61
C TRP A 127 -3.18 -2.18 -11.84
N SER A 128 -3.11 -3.40 -12.40
CA SER A 128 -3.56 -3.65 -13.77
C SER A 128 -5.07 -3.81 -13.95
N CYS A 129 -5.87 -3.74 -12.88
CA CYS A 129 -7.32 -3.66 -13.01
C CYS A 129 -7.71 -2.39 -13.78
N PRO A 130 -8.57 -2.46 -14.82
CA PRO A 130 -8.96 -1.30 -15.61
C PRO A 130 -9.54 -0.16 -14.77
N LEU A 131 -10.33 -0.47 -13.74
CA LEU A 131 -10.87 0.54 -12.82
C LEU A 131 -9.77 1.20 -11.98
N ILE A 132 -8.81 0.40 -11.51
CA ILE A 132 -7.67 0.89 -10.74
C ILE A 132 -6.71 1.72 -11.59
N GLN A 133 -6.51 1.35 -12.87
CA GLN A 133 -5.78 2.16 -13.83
C GLN A 133 -6.41 3.55 -14.01
N ARG A 134 -7.75 3.66 -14.01
CA ARG A 134 -8.41 4.98 -14.06
C ARG A 134 -8.03 5.84 -12.87
N TRP A 135 -7.97 5.27 -11.66
CA TRP A 135 -7.59 6.02 -10.46
C TRP A 135 -6.13 6.44 -10.47
N TRP A 136 -5.23 5.55 -10.90
CA TRP A 136 -3.82 5.91 -11.13
C TRP A 136 -3.69 7.05 -12.13
N ASN A 137 -4.43 6.98 -13.24
CA ASN A 137 -4.44 8.03 -14.25
C ASN A 137 -4.94 9.36 -13.69
N SER A 138 -5.98 9.35 -12.85
CA SER A 138 -6.46 10.57 -12.17
C SER A 138 -5.39 11.18 -11.26
N ILE A 139 -4.60 10.37 -10.57
CA ILE A 139 -3.50 10.88 -9.74
C ILE A 139 -2.39 11.48 -10.58
N PHE A 140 -2.02 10.86 -11.70
CA PHE A 140 -0.96 11.37 -12.56
C PHE A 140 -1.31 12.68 -13.26
N LEU A 141 -2.56 13.15 -13.18
CA LEU A 141 -2.96 14.49 -13.63
C LEU A 141 -2.64 15.58 -12.60
N PHE A 142 -2.27 15.22 -11.37
CA PHE A 142 -1.95 16.21 -10.35
C PHE A 142 -0.63 16.92 -10.69
N PRO A 143 -0.52 18.23 -10.42
CA PRO A 143 0.65 19.04 -10.77
C PRO A 143 1.96 18.62 -10.07
N ILE A 144 1.90 17.63 -9.18
CA ILE A 144 3.08 17.00 -8.58
C ILE A 144 3.77 15.99 -9.48
N TRP A 145 3.16 15.54 -10.57
CA TRP A 145 3.74 14.49 -11.43
C TRP A 145 4.28 15.08 -12.72
N ASP A 146 5.60 14.96 -12.90
CA ASP A 146 6.28 15.48 -14.10
C ASP A 146 6.00 14.62 -15.34
N SER A 147 5.69 13.33 -15.13
CA SER A 147 5.29 12.42 -16.21
C SER A 147 4.53 11.21 -15.66
N ARG A 148 3.74 10.58 -16.54
CA ARG A 148 3.18 9.25 -16.25
C ARG A 148 4.32 8.23 -16.27
N PRO A 149 4.43 7.34 -15.27
CA PRO A 149 5.38 6.23 -15.33
C PRO A 149 5.08 5.37 -16.58
N SER A 150 6.04 5.32 -17.52
CA SER A 150 5.85 4.71 -18.83
C SER A 150 5.83 3.18 -18.84
N LYS A 151 6.32 2.54 -17.77
CA LYS A 151 6.35 1.07 -17.64
C LYS A 151 6.07 0.62 -16.21
N PHE A 152 5.47 -0.56 -16.12
CA PHE A 152 5.22 -1.24 -14.87
C PHE A 152 6.52 -1.55 -14.11
N GLY A 153 6.54 -1.15 -12.84
CA GLY A 153 7.52 -1.55 -11.84
C GLY A 153 7.20 -0.92 -10.49
N CYS A 154 7.92 -1.31 -9.44
CA CYS A 154 7.83 -0.73 -8.09
C CYS A 154 8.31 0.74 -8.01
N THR A 155 8.23 1.49 -9.11
CA THR A 155 8.52 2.92 -9.15
C THR A 155 7.58 3.71 -8.21
N PHE A 156 6.36 3.20 -7.99
CA PHE A 156 5.46 3.71 -6.95
C PHE A 156 5.87 3.28 -5.52
N LEU A 157 6.70 2.24 -5.36
CA LEU A 157 7.19 1.77 -4.05
C LEU A 157 8.43 2.52 -3.57
N LEU A 158 8.77 3.62 -4.24
CA LEU A 158 9.06 4.94 -3.69
C LEU A 158 9.97 5.68 -4.66
N PHE A 159 9.58 6.92 -4.92
CA PHE A 159 10.38 7.88 -5.66
C PHE A 159 11.57 8.31 -4.81
N ASN A 160 12.69 8.58 -5.49
CA ASN A 160 13.71 9.47 -4.96
C ASN A 160 13.57 10.75 -5.76
N SER A 161 13.27 11.85 -5.08
CA SER A 161 13.31 13.18 -5.67
C SER A 161 14.17 14.05 -4.79
N ASP A 162 15.00 14.89 -5.41
CA ASP A 162 15.88 15.82 -4.70
C ASP A 162 15.06 16.90 -3.96
N ASN A 163 13.85 17.20 -4.46
CA ASN A 163 12.91 18.05 -3.77
C ASN A 163 12.19 17.27 -2.66
N LYS A 164 12.64 17.46 -1.42
CA LYS A 164 12.10 16.79 -0.22
C LYS A 164 10.61 17.02 -0.01
N ALA A 165 10.07 18.19 -0.38
CA ALA A 165 8.64 18.49 -0.22
C ALA A 165 7.79 17.76 -1.27
N ALA A 166 8.22 17.80 -2.54
CA ALA A 166 7.57 17.05 -3.61
C ALA A 166 7.64 15.54 -3.35
N ASP A 167 8.79 15.05 -2.90
CA ASP A 167 8.99 13.67 -2.48
C ASP A 167 8.01 13.26 -1.36
N TRP A 168 7.90 14.08 -0.30
CA TRP A 168 6.98 13.84 0.80
C TRP A 168 5.53 13.73 0.33
N VAL A 169 5.08 14.66 -0.54
CA VAL A 169 3.70 14.69 -1.06
C VAL A 169 3.45 13.48 -1.96
N ARG A 170 4.33 13.20 -2.93
CA ARG A 170 4.20 12.07 -3.86
C ARG A 170 4.10 10.74 -3.11
N LYS A 171 4.95 10.52 -2.11
CA LYS A 171 4.95 9.27 -1.30
C LYS A 171 3.63 9.07 -0.57
N ARG A 172 3.05 10.12 0.00
CA ARG A 172 1.76 10.07 0.69
C ARG A 172 0.58 9.97 -0.26
N CYS A 173 0.61 10.63 -1.41
CA CYS A 173 -0.38 10.45 -2.48
C CYS A 173 -0.46 8.98 -2.90
N VAL A 174 0.70 8.35 -3.15
CA VAL A 174 0.76 6.92 -3.50
C VAL A 174 0.22 6.05 -2.37
N PHE A 175 0.66 6.30 -1.13
CA PHE A 175 0.15 5.55 0.03
C PHE A 175 -1.38 5.66 0.13
N PHE A 176 -1.93 6.87 0.07
CA PHE A 176 -3.37 7.09 0.20
C PHE A 176 -4.16 6.45 -0.93
N LEU A 177 -3.64 6.44 -2.16
CA LEU A 177 -4.26 5.72 -3.25
C LEU A 177 -4.28 4.22 -2.98
N LEU A 178 -3.13 3.62 -2.69
CA LEU A 178 -3.02 2.18 -2.44
C LEU A 178 -3.88 1.76 -1.24
N TRP A 179 -3.91 2.58 -0.20
CA TRP A 179 -4.78 2.38 0.96
C TRP A 179 -6.26 2.48 0.59
N HIS A 180 -6.63 3.44 -0.26
CA HIS A 180 -7.99 3.58 -0.77
C HIS A 180 -8.41 2.40 -1.65
N ILE A 181 -7.53 1.91 -2.51
CA ILE A 181 -7.72 0.69 -3.31
C ILE A 181 -8.01 -0.49 -2.38
N TRP A 182 -7.17 -0.69 -1.35
CA TRP A 182 -7.33 -1.75 -0.38
C TRP A 182 -8.65 -1.66 0.39
N LEU A 183 -9.00 -0.48 0.91
CA LEU A 183 -10.26 -0.26 1.62
C LEU A 183 -11.48 -0.48 0.71
N SER A 184 -11.44 0.05 -0.52
CA SER A 184 -12.51 -0.14 -1.51
C SER A 184 -12.70 -1.62 -1.83
N ARG A 185 -11.61 -2.33 -2.09
CA ARG A 185 -11.63 -3.79 -2.30
C ARG A 185 -12.28 -4.50 -1.11
N ASN A 186 -11.86 -4.20 0.12
CA ASN A 186 -12.40 -4.85 1.31
C ASN A 186 -13.88 -4.52 1.54
N LYS A 187 -14.32 -3.30 1.20
CA LYS A 187 -15.74 -2.96 1.25
C LYS A 187 -16.57 -3.80 0.29
N VAL A 188 -16.08 -4.10 -0.91
CA VAL A 188 -16.81 -4.95 -1.87
C VAL A 188 -16.78 -6.43 -1.45
N VAL A 189 -15.66 -6.89 -0.89
CA VAL A 189 -15.51 -8.30 -0.49
C VAL A 189 -16.27 -8.63 0.79
N PHE A 190 -16.31 -7.71 1.76
CA PHE A 190 -16.89 -7.96 3.09
C PHE A 190 -18.19 -7.18 3.33
N GLY A 191 -18.47 -6.16 2.53
CA GLY A 191 -19.68 -5.34 2.62
C GLY A 191 -20.58 -5.59 1.41
N ASN A 192 -21.87 -5.78 1.66
CA ASN A 192 -22.88 -6.04 0.63
C ASN A 192 -23.23 -4.79 -0.23
N LYS A 193 -22.27 -3.87 -0.46
CA LYS A 193 -22.50 -2.57 -1.14
C LYS A 193 -21.47 -2.31 -2.25
N SER A 194 -21.97 -2.03 -3.44
CA SER A 194 -21.22 -1.80 -4.69
C SER A 194 -20.84 -0.33 -4.92
N VAL A 195 -20.57 0.45 -3.87
CA VAL A 195 -20.10 1.83 -4.08
C VAL A 195 -18.60 1.80 -4.28
N VAL A 196 -18.16 2.05 -5.52
CA VAL A 196 -16.74 2.20 -5.86
C VAL A 196 -16.42 3.69 -5.96
N PRO A 197 -16.14 4.40 -4.85
CA PRO A 197 -15.84 5.82 -4.90
C PRO A 197 -14.56 6.07 -5.71
N CYS A 198 -14.56 7.11 -6.54
CA CYS A 198 -13.38 7.56 -7.26
C CYS A 198 -12.38 8.21 -6.29
N PHE A 199 -11.08 7.92 -6.43
CA PHE A 199 -10.05 8.66 -5.71
C PHE A 199 -9.90 10.06 -6.32
N SER A 200 -10.21 11.11 -5.54
CA SER A 200 -10.15 12.51 -6.00
C SER A 200 -8.97 13.28 -5.39
N TRP A 201 -8.54 14.34 -6.07
CA TRP A 201 -7.51 15.26 -5.55
C TRP A 201 -7.93 15.85 -4.21
N THR A 202 -9.18 16.30 -4.08
CA THR A 202 -9.72 16.89 -2.85
C THR A 202 -9.56 15.95 -1.66
N LEU A 203 -9.93 14.67 -1.82
CA LEU A 203 -9.77 13.68 -0.76
C LEU A 203 -8.30 13.46 -0.40
N CYS A 204 -7.43 13.40 -1.42
CA CYS A 204 -5.99 13.27 -1.22
C CYS A 204 -5.41 14.48 -0.46
N ARG A 205 -5.73 15.70 -0.90
CA ARG A 205 -5.28 16.97 -0.32
C ARG A 205 -5.73 17.12 1.13
N THR A 206 -6.97 16.77 1.44
CA THR A 206 -7.46 16.77 2.84
C THR A 206 -6.66 15.81 3.70
N ARG A 207 -6.38 14.59 3.23
CA ARG A 207 -5.56 13.63 3.99
C ARG A 207 -4.11 14.09 4.15
N LEU A 208 -3.53 14.70 3.12
CA LEU A 208 -2.19 15.28 3.19
C LEU A 208 -2.10 16.39 4.23
N ARG A 209 -3.12 17.26 4.31
CA ARG A 209 -3.20 18.32 5.33
C ARG A 209 -3.32 17.74 6.74
N LEU A 210 -4.18 16.75 6.95
CA LEU A 210 -4.28 16.06 8.24
C LEU A 210 -2.95 15.40 8.65
N ASP A 211 -2.23 14.81 7.69
CA ASP A 211 -0.91 14.21 7.93
C ASP A 211 0.17 15.26 8.20
N LEU A 212 0.04 16.48 7.65
CA LEU A 212 0.93 17.61 7.96
C LEU A 212 0.71 18.19 9.34
N ASP A 213 -0.54 18.23 9.81
CA ASP A 213 -0.90 18.81 11.10
C ASP A 213 -0.28 18.05 12.27
N VAL A 214 0.05 16.77 12.07
CA VAL A 214 0.71 15.92 13.07
C VAL A 214 2.26 15.93 12.95
N MET A 215 2.83 16.69 12.02
CA MET A 215 4.29 16.81 11.86
C MET A 215 4.89 17.92 12.72
N ALA A 216 6.20 17.80 13.00
CA ALA A 216 6.97 18.86 13.63
C ALA A 216 6.93 20.15 12.79
N ALA A 217 6.78 21.29 13.46
CA ALA A 217 6.55 22.59 12.84
C ALA A 217 7.59 22.97 11.77
N GLU A 218 8.86 22.61 12.00
CA GLU A 218 10.00 22.90 11.12
C GLU A 218 9.86 22.26 9.72
N GLN A 219 9.31 21.04 9.64
CA GLN A 219 9.08 20.36 8.36
C GLN A 219 7.76 20.77 7.70
N ARG A 220 6.82 21.30 8.48
CA ARG A 220 5.45 21.62 8.06
C ARG A 220 5.41 22.82 7.11
N SER A 221 6.19 23.87 7.36
CA SER A 221 6.16 25.13 6.58
C SER A 221 6.50 24.92 5.10
N LEU A 222 7.62 24.23 4.82
CA LEU A 222 8.06 23.95 3.44
C LEU A 222 7.02 23.13 2.66
N ILE A 223 6.46 22.10 3.30
CA ILE A 223 5.52 21.20 2.63
C ILE A 223 4.14 21.85 2.46
N ALA A 224 3.68 22.63 3.45
CA ALA A 224 2.44 23.40 3.35
C ALA A 224 2.52 24.39 2.19
N SER A 225 3.61 25.17 2.12
CA SER A 225 3.88 26.09 1.03
C SER A 225 3.92 25.40 -0.34
N PHE A 226 4.51 24.20 -0.41
CA PHE A 226 4.48 23.39 -1.63
C PHE A 226 3.06 22.94 -1.99
N LEU A 227 2.27 22.44 -1.02
CA LEU A 227 0.89 22.02 -1.24
C LEU A 227 -0.05 23.15 -1.66
N ASP A 228 0.19 24.36 -1.20
CA ASP A 228 -0.62 25.51 -1.57
C ASP A 228 -0.33 26.02 -2.99
N ARG A 229 0.85 25.70 -3.54
CA ARG A 229 1.21 25.94 -4.94
C ARG A 229 0.67 24.89 -5.92
N LEU A 230 0.08 23.79 -5.42
CA LEU A 230 -0.53 22.72 -6.21
C LEU A 230 -2.05 22.85 -6.27
#